data_AF-A0A4P6UB68-F1
#
_entry.id   AF-A0A4P6UB68-F1
#
_cell.length_a   1.000
_cell.length_b   1.000
_cell.length_c   1.000
_cell.angle_alpha   90.00
_cell.angle_beta   90.00
_cell.angle_gamma   90.00
#
_symmetry.space_group_name_H-M   'P 1'
#
loop_
_entity.id
_entity.type
_entity.pdbx_description
1 polymer ?
#
loop_
_entity_poly.entity_id
_entity_poly.type
_entity_poly.pdbx_seq_one_letter_code
_entity_poly.pdbx_strand_id
1 'polypeptide(L)'
;MGVAKSSIGRYVGELRAALGSKSVDRKGGFMEYRGDRTATDAALIETKLKVISACIDGAETIDRDLAEKIFPELQEIDQLYDGNPSMGLSGFAMEQVPPQHQSWAMELEDIVSEWVQHWSSVQLMLADCRMLITPTKQTGLDLLKGLFKIARDPDPPEEVFPRLLQAAQLSGDLRQHRNAWELVQSFYRQERMSFPKDLEELAPPSAKVANTPWDPHRSHPLHTPLEYAEDDPIHEIARVLGITSLLKLRGEEVEPAECIERTERRLYFSGVLASKWVAEAGIRSEFDALLSKLDGEEGDVRFLIIDPEGEAYQQLYQLRGGRLSADSVPHLQRLVRRHRSFQVRVVNSLPAFRIVVIDDDFVTFSPYALDAERYSTSKYGWDAPHIMLDPLAPYPLSEAFRLYFEERWSTAQDLKLPPAPQRPTPQQPSRRFVR
;
A
#
# COMPACT_ATOMS: atom_id res chain seq x y z
N MET A 1 -2.23 1.39 -31.17
CA MET A 1 -3.52 0.87 -30.67
C MET A 1 -4.31 2.08 -30.24
N GLY A 2 -5.50 2.27 -30.80
CA GLY A 2 -6.33 3.42 -30.49
C GLY A 2 -7.42 3.06 -29.48
N VAL A 3 -7.69 3.97 -28.55
CA VAL A 3 -8.67 3.81 -27.45
C VAL A 3 -10.08 4.16 -27.95
N ALA A 4 -11.04 3.24 -27.80
CA ALA A 4 -12.43 3.42 -28.26
C ALA A 4 -13.23 4.42 -27.39
N LYS A 5 -14.21 5.08 -28.03
CA LYS A 5 -14.76 6.42 -27.72
C LYS A 5 -16.03 6.48 -26.84
N SER A 6 -16.46 5.40 -26.20
CA SER A 6 -17.83 5.34 -25.66
C SER A 6 -18.01 5.96 -24.27
N SER A 7 -17.88 7.28 -24.11
CA SER A 7 -18.45 8.04 -22.97
C SER A 7 -18.22 9.56 -23.01
N ILE A 8 -17.20 10.04 -23.73
CA ILE A 8 -16.64 11.38 -23.48
C ILE A 8 -17.53 12.55 -23.96
N GLY A 9 -18.29 12.39 -25.05
CA GLY A 9 -19.21 13.42 -25.53
C GLY A 9 -20.46 13.60 -24.65
N ARG A 10 -20.87 12.52 -23.97
CA ARG A 10 -21.96 12.52 -23.00
C ARG A 10 -21.51 13.13 -21.66
N TYR A 11 -20.30 12.75 -21.24
CA TYR A 11 -19.56 13.27 -20.09
C TYR A 11 -19.49 14.81 -20.01
N VAL A 12 -19.13 15.50 -21.10
CA VAL A 12 -19.04 16.98 -21.10
C VAL A 12 -20.43 17.65 -21.00
N GLY A 13 -21.47 16.98 -21.48
CA GLY A 13 -22.86 17.45 -21.38
C GLY A 13 -23.42 17.34 -19.97
N GLU A 14 -23.15 16.22 -19.29
CA GLU A 14 -23.61 15.93 -17.91
C GLU A 14 -22.85 16.77 -16.88
N LEU A 15 -21.53 16.92 -17.00
CA LEU A 15 -20.74 17.79 -16.12
C LEU A 15 -21.18 19.27 -16.17
N ARG A 16 -21.58 19.73 -17.37
CA ARG A 16 -22.12 21.08 -17.59
C ARG A 16 -23.48 21.27 -16.92
N ALA A 17 -24.27 20.22 -16.78
CA ALA A 17 -25.55 20.25 -16.08
C ALA A 17 -25.35 20.23 -14.54
N ALA A 18 -24.41 19.42 -14.05
CA ALA A 18 -24.11 19.25 -12.63
C ALA A 18 -23.37 20.46 -12.00
N LEU A 19 -22.43 21.07 -12.72
CA LEU A 19 -21.73 22.29 -12.27
C LEU A 19 -22.59 23.56 -12.38
N GLY A 20 -23.77 23.46 -12.98
CA GLY A 20 -24.74 24.54 -13.10
C GLY A 20 -25.31 24.96 -11.75
N SER A 21 -24.84 26.10 -11.24
CA SER A 21 -25.46 26.97 -10.21
C SER A 21 -25.46 26.49 -8.75
N LYS A 22 -24.71 25.42 -8.41
CA LYS A 22 -24.54 24.61 -7.18
C LYS A 22 -23.39 24.85 -6.12
N SER A 23 -23.29 25.89 -5.27
CA SER A 23 -22.25 26.14 -4.23
C SER A 23 -22.65 25.95 -2.72
N VAL A 24 -21.77 25.34 -1.89
CA VAL A 24 -22.06 24.81 -0.52
C VAL A 24 -21.18 25.45 0.58
N ASP A 25 -21.72 25.72 1.79
CA ASP A 25 -21.00 26.22 2.98
C ASP A 25 -21.52 25.59 4.31
N ARG A 26 -20.78 25.73 5.44
CA ARG A 26 -21.02 25.00 6.70
C ARG A 26 -21.57 25.90 7.82
N LYS A 27 -22.77 25.60 8.36
CA LYS A 27 -23.36 26.32 9.51
C LYS A 27 -24.04 25.39 10.52
N GLY A 28 -23.67 25.53 11.80
CA GLY A 28 -24.36 24.88 12.91
C GLY A 28 -24.25 23.34 12.96
N GLY A 29 -23.24 22.75 12.30
CA GLY A 29 -23.10 21.29 12.20
C GLY A 29 -23.83 20.66 11.01
N PHE A 30 -24.55 21.46 10.22
CA PHE A 30 -25.20 21.03 8.97
C PHE A 30 -24.64 21.84 7.77
N MET A 31 -24.69 21.24 6.58
CA MET A 31 -24.28 21.88 5.32
C MET A 31 -25.46 22.69 4.78
N GLU A 32 -25.30 24.00 4.59
CA GLU A 32 -26.33 24.88 4.04
C GLU A 32 -25.83 25.49 2.72
N TYR A 33 -26.69 25.48 1.71
CA TYR A 33 -26.34 25.82 0.32
C TYR A 33 -26.23 27.34 0.09
N ARG A 34 -25.01 27.91 0.15
CA ARG A 34 -24.66 29.26 -0.36
C ARG A 34 -23.15 29.37 -0.62
N GLY A 35 -22.76 29.59 -1.87
CA GLY A 35 -21.35 29.69 -2.26
C GLY A 35 -20.60 30.91 -1.77
N ASP A 36 -19.46 30.64 -1.15
CA ASP A 36 -18.36 31.59 -1.02
C ASP A 36 -17.17 31.23 -1.92
N ARG A 37 -16.43 32.27 -2.32
CA ARG A 37 -15.53 32.39 -3.49
C ARG A 37 -14.13 31.75 -3.34
N THR A 38 -13.96 30.72 -2.52
CA THR A 38 -12.78 29.84 -2.59
C THR A 38 -13.00 28.63 -3.49
N ALA A 39 -14.12 28.66 -4.23
CA ALA A 39 -14.49 27.72 -5.27
C ALA A 39 -13.29 27.36 -6.16
N THR A 40 -12.95 26.07 -6.23
CA THR A 40 -12.59 25.44 -7.49
C THR A 40 -13.41 26.13 -8.57
N ASP A 41 -12.76 26.90 -9.46
CA ASP A 41 -13.48 27.78 -10.38
C ASP A 41 -14.22 26.88 -11.37
N ALA A 42 -15.45 26.49 -11.01
CA ALA A 42 -16.24 25.53 -11.76
C ALA A 42 -16.45 26.04 -13.19
N ALA A 43 -16.49 27.36 -13.39
CA ALA A 43 -16.51 27.98 -14.70
C ALA A 43 -15.19 27.81 -15.46
N LEU A 44 -14.04 27.84 -14.77
CA LEU A 44 -12.74 27.49 -15.33
C LEU A 44 -12.70 26.01 -15.72
N ILE A 45 -13.07 25.08 -14.83
CA ILE A 45 -13.16 23.65 -15.16
C ILE A 45 -14.08 23.43 -16.36
N GLU A 46 -15.27 24.03 -16.38
CA GLU A 46 -16.21 23.95 -17.50
C GLU A 46 -15.58 24.49 -18.80
N THR A 47 -14.85 25.61 -18.72
CA THR A 47 -14.14 26.19 -19.87
C THR A 47 -13.07 25.24 -20.40
N LYS A 48 -12.28 24.64 -19.52
CA LYS A 48 -11.22 23.68 -19.87
C LYS A 48 -11.80 22.42 -20.51
N LEU A 49 -12.90 21.90 -19.98
CA LEU A 49 -13.61 20.77 -20.56
C LEU A 49 -14.23 21.08 -21.93
N LYS A 50 -14.71 22.30 -22.17
CA LYS A 50 -15.15 22.72 -23.51
C LYS A 50 -14.00 22.71 -24.52
N VAL A 51 -12.80 23.14 -24.11
CA VAL A 51 -11.60 23.08 -24.97
C VAL A 51 -11.26 21.63 -25.29
N ILE A 52 -11.21 20.75 -24.28
CA ILE A 52 -10.95 19.31 -24.48
C ILE A 52 -12.00 18.71 -25.41
N SER A 53 -13.29 18.98 -25.15
CA SER A 53 -14.41 18.49 -25.98
C SER A 53 -14.29 18.90 -27.44
N ALA A 54 -13.91 20.15 -27.71
CA ALA A 54 -13.72 20.64 -29.07
C ALA A 54 -12.50 20.01 -29.74
N CYS A 55 -11.49 19.59 -28.97
CA CYS A 55 -10.31 18.92 -29.51
C CYS A 55 -10.57 17.45 -29.87
N ILE A 56 -11.40 16.76 -29.09
CA ILE A 56 -11.72 15.34 -29.30
C ILE A 56 -12.91 15.11 -30.26
N ASP A 57 -13.61 16.18 -30.64
CA ASP A 57 -14.74 16.08 -31.57
C ASP A 57 -14.28 15.46 -32.90
N GLY A 58 -14.98 14.43 -33.36
CA GLY A 58 -14.58 13.66 -34.55
C GLY A 58 -13.39 12.68 -34.39
N ALA A 59 -12.56 12.76 -33.33
CA ALA A 59 -11.42 11.87 -33.16
C ALA A 59 -11.82 10.48 -32.63
N GLU A 60 -11.54 9.38 -33.34
CA GLU A 60 -11.91 8.03 -32.85
C GLU A 60 -11.09 7.58 -31.64
N THR A 61 -9.84 8.05 -31.52
CA THR A 61 -8.85 7.60 -30.56
C THR A 61 -7.91 8.76 -30.18
N ILE A 62 -7.37 8.80 -28.95
CA ILE A 62 -6.36 9.78 -28.58
C ILE A 62 -5.00 9.36 -29.16
N ASP A 63 -4.54 10.06 -30.19
CA ASP A 63 -3.17 9.93 -30.70
C ASP A 63 -2.23 10.90 -29.97
N ARG A 64 -0.95 10.87 -30.33
CA ARG A 64 0.07 11.71 -29.69
C ARG A 64 -0.18 13.21 -29.90
N ASP A 65 -0.56 13.61 -31.10
CA ASP A 65 -0.76 15.03 -31.43
C ASP A 65 -1.96 15.59 -30.66
N LEU A 66 -3.05 14.82 -30.57
CA LEU A 66 -4.21 15.15 -29.76
C LEU A 66 -3.87 15.15 -28.27
N ALA A 67 -3.11 14.16 -27.79
CA ALA A 67 -2.64 14.10 -26.41
C ALA A 67 -1.83 15.35 -26.04
N GLU A 68 -0.84 15.74 -26.85
CA GLU A 68 -0.03 16.95 -26.62
C GLU A 68 -0.89 18.22 -26.57
N LYS A 69 -2.01 18.26 -27.32
CA LYS A 69 -2.95 19.38 -27.32
C LYS A 69 -3.83 19.44 -26.07
N ILE A 70 -4.36 18.31 -25.59
CA ILE A 70 -5.30 18.29 -24.45
C ILE A 70 -4.61 18.15 -23.09
N PHE A 71 -3.37 17.64 -23.06
CA PHE A 71 -2.65 17.36 -21.82
C PHE A 71 -2.48 18.58 -20.91
N PRO A 72 -2.13 19.79 -21.39
CA PRO A 72 -2.04 20.97 -20.53
C PRO A 72 -3.36 21.32 -19.86
N GLU A 73 -4.48 21.20 -20.60
CA GLU A 73 -5.81 21.50 -20.07
C GLU A 73 -6.22 20.48 -19.00
N LEU A 74 -5.90 19.20 -19.21
CA LEU A 74 -6.11 18.15 -18.21
C LEU A 74 -5.24 18.34 -16.96
N GLN A 75 -3.99 18.80 -17.10
CA GLN A 75 -3.12 19.09 -15.96
C GLN A 75 -3.64 20.28 -15.13
N GLU A 76 -4.18 21.30 -15.77
CA GLU A 76 -4.83 22.40 -15.05
C GLU A 76 -6.07 21.92 -14.31
N ILE A 77 -6.91 21.08 -14.94
CA ILE A 77 -8.04 20.44 -14.25
C ILE A 77 -7.54 19.59 -13.05
N ASP A 78 -6.42 18.88 -13.21
CA ASP A 78 -5.79 18.08 -12.15
C ASP A 78 -5.38 18.94 -10.95
N GLN A 79 -4.86 20.14 -11.20
CA GLN A 79 -4.42 21.07 -10.16
C GLN A 79 -5.57 21.85 -9.51
N LEU A 80 -6.67 22.07 -10.23
CA LEU A 80 -7.88 22.70 -9.69
C LEU A 80 -8.63 21.77 -8.72
N TYR A 81 -8.27 20.48 -8.73
CA TYR A 81 -8.74 19.51 -7.77
C TYR A 81 -7.99 19.68 -6.44
N ASP A 82 -8.57 20.47 -5.54
CA ASP A 82 -8.04 20.66 -4.17
C ASP A 82 -8.71 19.73 -3.14
N GLY A 83 -9.44 18.71 -3.61
CA GLY A 83 -10.09 17.72 -2.76
C GLY A 83 -11.36 17.15 -3.36
N ASN A 84 -11.72 15.94 -2.92
CA ASN A 84 -13.02 15.35 -3.21
C ASN A 84 -14.11 16.25 -2.55
N PRO A 85 -15.10 16.78 -3.28
CA PRO A 85 -16.22 17.52 -2.69
C PRO A 85 -17.05 16.65 -1.74
N SER A 86 -16.87 15.32 -1.78
CA SER A 86 -17.39 14.38 -0.80
C SER A 86 -16.53 14.18 0.44
N MET A 87 -15.35 14.83 0.55
CA MET A 87 -14.59 14.86 1.80
C MET A 87 -15.45 15.49 2.90
N GLY A 88 -16.00 14.64 3.78
CA GLY A 88 -16.94 15.01 4.84
C GLY A 88 -18.38 14.52 4.63
N LEU A 89 -18.73 14.01 3.44
CA LEU A 89 -20.03 13.37 3.16
C LEU A 89 -19.96 11.83 3.30
N SER A 90 -18.79 11.21 3.04
CA SER A 90 -18.55 9.76 3.10
C SER A 90 -18.62 9.12 4.50
N GLY A 91 -19.15 9.83 5.49
CA GLY A 91 -19.38 9.34 6.85
C GLY A 91 -20.83 9.50 7.34
N PHE A 92 -21.73 10.02 6.50
CA PHE A 92 -23.16 10.04 6.83
C PHE A 92 -23.75 8.68 6.50
N ALA A 93 -23.81 7.78 7.49
CA ALA A 93 -24.72 6.64 7.40
C ALA A 93 -26.13 7.21 7.18
N MET A 94 -26.81 6.79 6.11
CA MET A 94 -28.18 7.22 5.78
C MET A 94 -29.15 7.04 6.97
N GLU A 95 -28.85 6.09 7.85
CA GLU A 95 -29.54 5.82 9.11
C GLU A 95 -29.47 6.97 10.14
N GLN A 96 -28.45 7.82 10.07
CA GLN A 96 -28.25 8.97 10.95
C GLN A 96 -28.85 10.26 10.39
N VAL A 97 -29.29 10.26 9.13
CA VAL A 97 -29.95 11.40 8.49
C VAL A 97 -31.41 11.44 8.93
N PRO A 98 -31.89 12.54 9.55
CA PRO A 98 -33.30 12.66 9.93
C PRO A 98 -34.22 12.41 8.73
N PRO A 99 -35.38 11.74 8.89
CA PRO A 99 -36.24 11.34 7.78
C PRO A 99 -36.57 12.47 6.80
N GLN A 100 -36.76 13.70 7.30
CA GLN A 100 -37.05 14.87 6.46
C GLN A 100 -35.89 15.32 5.55
N HIS A 101 -34.68 14.79 5.73
CA HIS A 101 -33.48 15.12 4.94
C HIS A 101 -32.96 13.95 4.10
N GLN A 102 -33.57 12.75 4.18
CA GLN A 102 -33.10 11.57 3.46
C GLN A 102 -33.12 11.75 1.93
N SER A 103 -34.16 12.37 1.37
CA SER A 103 -34.24 12.67 -0.07
C SER A 103 -33.08 13.54 -0.55
N TRP A 104 -32.65 14.51 0.26
CA TRP A 104 -31.54 15.39 -0.08
C TRP A 104 -30.18 14.70 0.06
N ALA A 105 -30.04 13.81 1.04
CA ALA A 105 -28.83 13.00 1.19
C ALA A 105 -28.63 12.04 0.00
N MET A 106 -29.70 11.40 -0.48
CA MET A 106 -29.65 10.59 -1.71
C MET A 106 -29.25 11.41 -2.93
N GLU A 107 -29.86 12.59 -3.15
CA GLU A 107 -29.48 13.47 -4.26
C GLU A 107 -28.00 13.90 -4.19
N LEU A 108 -27.47 14.14 -2.98
CA LEU A 108 -26.05 14.46 -2.82
C LEU A 108 -25.13 13.27 -3.09
N GLU A 109 -25.52 12.06 -2.67
CA GLU A 109 -24.78 10.83 -2.94
C GLU A 109 -24.71 10.53 -4.44
N ASP A 110 -25.82 10.74 -5.16
CA ASP A 110 -25.88 10.64 -6.62
C ASP A 110 -24.92 11.64 -7.28
N ILE A 111 -24.95 12.91 -6.88
CA ILE A 111 -24.05 13.97 -7.40
C ILE A 111 -22.59 13.63 -7.12
N VAL A 112 -22.29 13.11 -5.92
CA VAL A 112 -20.93 12.71 -5.53
C VAL A 112 -20.46 11.52 -6.37
N SER A 113 -21.29 10.50 -6.52
CA SER A 113 -20.97 9.31 -7.30
C SER A 113 -20.72 9.67 -8.76
N GLU A 114 -21.61 10.46 -9.37
CA GLU A 114 -21.46 10.99 -10.73
C GLU A 114 -20.15 11.78 -10.85
N TRP A 115 -19.85 12.65 -9.89
CA TRP A 115 -18.61 13.41 -9.87
C TRP A 115 -17.35 12.52 -9.72
N VAL A 116 -17.38 11.48 -8.89
CA VAL A 116 -16.25 10.54 -8.73
C VAL A 116 -15.99 9.78 -10.03
N GLN A 117 -17.05 9.28 -10.68
CA GLN A 117 -16.94 8.62 -11.99
C GLN A 117 -16.32 9.56 -13.04
N HIS A 118 -16.74 10.82 -13.03
CA HIS A 118 -16.21 11.85 -13.90
C HIS A 118 -14.74 12.15 -13.62
N TRP A 119 -14.36 12.24 -12.35
CA TRP A 119 -12.97 12.47 -11.97
C TRP A 119 -12.06 11.31 -12.36
N SER A 120 -12.50 10.07 -12.12
CA SER A 120 -11.81 8.87 -12.59
C SER A 120 -11.57 8.95 -14.09
N SER A 121 -12.57 9.37 -14.88
CA SER A 121 -12.42 9.57 -16.33
C SER A 121 -11.32 10.58 -16.69
N VAL A 122 -11.20 11.71 -15.98
CA VAL A 122 -10.10 12.68 -16.17
C VAL A 122 -8.74 12.04 -15.88
N GLN A 123 -8.63 11.30 -14.78
CA GLN A 123 -7.38 10.62 -14.40
C GLN A 123 -6.97 9.56 -15.44
N LEU A 124 -7.93 8.82 -15.99
CA LEU A 124 -7.68 7.88 -17.07
C LEU A 124 -7.19 8.57 -18.35
N MET A 125 -7.76 9.73 -18.73
CA MET A 125 -7.29 10.52 -19.87
C MET A 125 -5.90 11.11 -19.63
N LEU A 126 -5.61 11.57 -18.40
CA LEU A 126 -4.26 12.00 -18.01
C LEU A 126 -3.25 10.86 -18.13
N ALA A 127 -3.62 9.65 -17.71
CA ALA A 127 -2.79 8.47 -17.86
C ALA A 127 -2.47 8.18 -19.33
N ASP A 128 -3.48 8.20 -20.21
CA ASP A 128 -3.29 8.01 -21.65
C ASP A 128 -2.35 9.06 -22.23
N CYS A 129 -2.57 10.33 -21.92
CA CYS A 129 -1.72 11.43 -22.41
C CYS A 129 -0.27 11.26 -21.94
N ARG A 130 -0.03 10.95 -20.66
CA ARG A 130 1.33 10.76 -20.12
C ARG A 130 2.03 9.56 -20.77
N MET A 131 1.32 8.45 -20.95
CA MET A 131 1.86 7.26 -21.61
C MET A 131 2.20 7.54 -23.09
N LEU A 132 1.44 8.38 -23.79
CA LEU A 132 1.71 8.74 -25.19
C LEU A 132 2.84 9.76 -25.37
N ILE A 133 2.84 10.81 -24.54
CA ILE A 133 3.79 11.94 -24.67
C ILE A 133 5.15 11.57 -24.08
N THR A 134 5.16 10.88 -22.94
CA THR A 134 6.35 10.55 -22.16
C THR A 134 6.37 9.08 -21.74
N PRO A 135 6.52 8.10 -22.66
CA PRO A 135 6.53 6.68 -22.34
C PRO A 135 7.84 6.25 -21.66
N THR A 136 8.03 6.65 -20.40
CA THR A 136 9.22 6.30 -19.61
C THR A 136 8.88 5.33 -18.48
N LYS A 137 9.89 4.62 -17.99
CA LYS A 137 9.78 3.78 -16.78
C LYS A 137 9.17 4.55 -15.60
N GLN A 138 9.64 5.79 -15.40
CA GLN A 138 9.18 6.65 -14.31
C GLN A 138 7.70 7.01 -14.47
N THR A 139 7.28 7.34 -15.70
CA THR A 139 5.87 7.61 -16.01
C THR A 139 4.97 6.44 -15.62
N GLY A 140 5.39 5.20 -15.93
CA GLY A 140 4.67 4.00 -15.49
C GLY A 140 4.51 3.95 -13.97
N LEU A 141 5.61 4.12 -13.23
CA LEU A 141 5.59 4.12 -11.76
C LEU A 141 4.70 5.23 -11.17
N ASP A 142 4.78 6.44 -11.73
CA ASP A 142 4.00 7.59 -11.25
C ASP A 142 2.49 7.38 -11.45
N LEU A 143 2.10 6.71 -12.53
CA LEU A 143 0.69 6.42 -12.85
C LEU A 143 0.09 5.30 -12.00
N LEU A 144 0.89 4.29 -11.63
CA LEU A 144 0.41 3.10 -10.93
C LEU A 144 -0.36 3.45 -9.65
N LYS A 145 0.12 4.40 -8.85
CA LYS A 145 -0.55 4.77 -7.58
C LYS A 145 -1.98 5.27 -7.81
N GLY A 146 -2.18 6.14 -8.80
CA GLY A 146 -3.50 6.68 -9.13
C GLY A 146 -4.43 5.64 -9.74
N LEU A 147 -3.90 4.82 -10.66
CA LEU A 147 -4.68 3.77 -11.33
C LEU A 147 -5.08 2.64 -10.38
N PHE A 148 -4.22 2.24 -9.45
CA PHE A 148 -4.58 1.27 -8.42
C PHE A 148 -5.69 1.79 -7.50
N LYS A 149 -5.67 3.08 -7.18
CA LYS A 149 -6.73 3.69 -6.37
C LYS A 149 -8.08 3.58 -7.09
N ILE A 150 -8.15 3.99 -8.36
CA ILE A 150 -9.37 3.91 -9.18
C ILE A 150 -9.82 2.45 -9.35
N ALA A 151 -8.88 1.54 -9.62
CA ALA A 151 -9.19 0.12 -9.84
C ALA A 151 -9.66 -0.64 -8.59
N ARG A 152 -9.52 -0.04 -7.40
CA ARG A 152 -9.96 -0.60 -6.12
C ARG A 152 -11.25 0.05 -5.59
N ASP A 153 -11.81 1.01 -6.31
CA ASP A 153 -13.14 1.53 -6.00
C ASP A 153 -14.18 0.39 -6.07
N PRO A 154 -15.29 0.45 -5.31
CA PRO A 154 -16.31 -0.60 -5.32
C PRO A 154 -16.93 -0.86 -6.69
N ASP A 155 -17.00 0.17 -7.52
CA ASP A 155 -17.52 0.14 -8.88
C ASP A 155 -16.50 0.84 -9.80
N PRO A 156 -15.35 0.19 -10.07
CA PRO A 156 -14.28 0.80 -10.84
C PRO A 156 -14.68 0.83 -12.32
N PRO A 157 -14.40 1.93 -13.06
CA PRO A 157 -14.64 1.96 -14.50
C PRO A 157 -13.77 0.91 -15.20
N GLU A 158 -14.36 0.04 -16.02
CA GLU A 158 -13.68 -1.07 -16.71
C GLU A 158 -12.46 -0.60 -17.51
N GLU A 159 -12.51 0.65 -17.98
CA GLU A 159 -11.44 1.35 -18.69
C GLU A 159 -10.15 1.53 -17.89
N VAL A 160 -10.18 1.43 -16.55
CA VAL A 160 -8.99 1.52 -15.70
C VAL A 160 -8.05 0.34 -15.90
N PHE A 161 -8.59 -0.86 -16.14
CA PHE A 161 -7.82 -2.10 -16.18
C PHE A 161 -6.77 -2.17 -17.31
N PRO A 162 -7.10 -1.86 -18.58
CA PRO A 162 -6.09 -1.81 -19.64
C PRO A 162 -4.99 -0.77 -19.34
N ARG A 163 -5.37 0.38 -18.78
CA ARG A 163 -4.42 1.46 -18.43
C ARG A 163 -3.50 1.06 -17.28
N LEU A 164 -4.04 0.41 -16.25
CA LEU A 164 -3.29 -0.11 -15.13
C LEU A 164 -2.24 -1.13 -15.61
N LEU A 165 -2.64 -2.08 -16.46
CA LEU A 165 -1.72 -3.08 -17.02
C LEU A 165 -0.67 -2.47 -17.95
N GLN A 166 -1.04 -1.48 -18.77
CA GLN A 166 -0.09 -0.75 -19.62
C GLN A 166 0.91 0.06 -18.79
N ALA A 167 0.47 0.76 -17.75
CA ALA A 167 1.34 1.49 -16.84
C ALA A 167 2.30 0.55 -16.10
N ALA A 168 1.79 -0.61 -15.65
CA ALA A 168 2.62 -1.63 -15.00
C ALA A 168 3.66 -2.21 -15.95
N GLN A 169 3.28 -2.53 -17.19
CA GLN A 169 4.21 -2.97 -18.22
C GLN A 169 5.26 -1.90 -18.54
N LEU A 170 4.84 -0.64 -18.69
CA LEU A 170 5.72 0.51 -18.96
C LEU A 170 6.72 0.74 -17.83
N SER A 171 6.31 0.51 -16.58
CA SER A 171 7.17 0.64 -15.40
C SER A 171 8.32 -0.38 -15.37
N GLY A 172 8.23 -1.46 -16.15
CA GLY A 172 9.21 -2.57 -16.12
C GLY A 172 9.30 -3.28 -14.75
N ASP A 173 8.41 -2.96 -13.81
CA ASP A 173 8.32 -3.60 -12.51
C ASP A 173 7.43 -4.84 -12.62
N LEU A 174 8.07 -6.00 -12.69
CA LEU A 174 7.39 -7.29 -12.82
C LEU A 174 6.43 -7.58 -11.67
N ARG A 175 6.71 -7.06 -10.47
CA ARG A 175 5.89 -7.31 -9.29
C ARG A 175 4.63 -6.46 -9.34
N GLN A 176 4.76 -5.16 -9.60
CA GLN A 176 3.58 -4.30 -9.80
C GLN A 176 2.73 -4.77 -10.97
N HIS A 177 3.35 -5.31 -12.03
CA HIS A 177 2.63 -5.92 -13.15
C HIS A 177 1.85 -7.17 -12.75
N ARG A 178 2.40 -8.03 -11.90
CA ARG A 178 1.64 -9.17 -11.32
C ARG A 178 0.50 -8.71 -10.42
N ASN A 179 0.74 -7.76 -9.52
CA ASN A 179 -0.30 -7.23 -8.64
C ASN A 179 -1.47 -6.62 -9.44
N ALA A 180 -1.16 -5.84 -10.47
CA ALA A 180 -2.14 -5.29 -11.39
C ALA A 180 -2.92 -6.40 -12.10
N TRP A 181 -2.22 -7.41 -12.61
CA TRP A 181 -2.82 -8.56 -13.29
C TRP A 181 -3.79 -9.32 -12.39
N GLU A 182 -3.39 -9.61 -11.16
CA GLU A 182 -4.21 -10.34 -10.18
C GLU A 182 -5.44 -9.53 -9.77
N LEU A 183 -5.30 -8.22 -9.57
CA LEU A 183 -6.42 -7.32 -9.27
C LEU A 183 -7.46 -7.36 -10.40
N VAL A 184 -7.02 -7.20 -11.65
CA VAL A 184 -7.89 -7.26 -12.83
C VAL A 184 -8.59 -8.63 -12.91
N GLN A 185 -7.85 -9.73 -12.74
CA GLN A 185 -8.43 -11.08 -12.75
C GLN A 185 -9.41 -11.31 -11.59
N SER A 186 -9.18 -10.71 -10.43
CA SER A 186 -10.10 -10.78 -9.30
C SER A 186 -11.43 -10.10 -9.63
N PHE A 187 -11.39 -8.89 -10.19
CA PHE A 187 -12.56 -8.13 -10.60
C PHE A 187 -13.46 -8.93 -11.55
N TYR A 188 -12.93 -9.40 -12.70
CA TYR A 188 -13.75 -10.16 -13.67
C TYR A 188 -14.29 -11.48 -13.08
N ARG A 189 -13.58 -12.11 -12.14
CA ARG A 189 -14.08 -13.31 -11.44
C ARG A 189 -15.23 -12.99 -10.50
N GLN A 190 -15.11 -11.90 -9.72
CA GLN A 190 -16.13 -11.46 -8.77
C GLN A 190 -17.42 -11.06 -9.51
N GLU A 191 -17.28 -10.28 -10.59
CA GLU A 191 -18.40 -9.85 -11.44
C GLU A 191 -18.95 -10.97 -12.35
N ARG A 192 -18.34 -12.16 -12.32
CA ARG A 192 -18.70 -13.31 -13.19
C ARG A 192 -18.70 -12.95 -14.67
N MET A 193 -17.83 -12.03 -15.07
CA MET A 193 -17.64 -11.58 -16.44
C MET A 193 -16.57 -12.41 -17.15
N SER A 194 -16.64 -12.50 -18.48
CA SER A 194 -15.58 -13.11 -19.27
C SER A 194 -14.35 -12.20 -19.30
N PHE A 195 -13.17 -12.75 -19.04
CA PHE A 195 -11.93 -11.99 -19.12
C PHE A 195 -11.64 -11.56 -20.57
N PRO A 196 -11.44 -10.26 -20.86
CA PRO A 196 -11.21 -9.78 -22.22
C PRO A 196 -9.87 -10.25 -22.79
N LYS A 197 -9.86 -10.69 -24.06
CA LYS A 197 -8.66 -11.23 -24.72
C LYS A 197 -7.56 -10.20 -24.94
N ASP A 198 -7.93 -8.95 -25.18
CA ASP A 198 -7.01 -7.83 -25.34
C ASP A 198 -6.24 -7.54 -24.04
N LEU A 199 -6.85 -7.80 -22.87
CA LEU A 199 -6.11 -7.73 -21.60
C LEU A 199 -5.10 -8.88 -21.45
N GLU A 200 -5.38 -10.08 -21.97
CA GLU A 200 -4.42 -11.21 -21.96
C GLU A 200 -3.10 -10.88 -22.68
N GLU A 201 -3.16 -10.03 -23.70
CA GLU A 201 -1.96 -9.56 -24.39
C GLU A 201 -1.04 -8.73 -23.47
N LEU A 202 -1.61 -8.11 -22.44
CA LEU A 202 -0.92 -7.31 -21.42
C LEU A 202 -0.50 -8.13 -20.20
N ALA A 203 -0.66 -9.46 -20.20
CA ALA A 203 -0.25 -10.30 -19.07
C ALA A 203 1.27 -10.21 -18.80
N PRO A 204 1.70 -10.30 -17.52
CA PRO A 204 3.12 -10.28 -17.18
C PRO A 204 3.84 -11.47 -17.82
N PRO A 205 5.15 -11.37 -18.15
CA PRO A 205 5.90 -12.44 -18.84
C PRO A 205 5.79 -13.82 -18.17
N SER A 206 5.73 -13.88 -16.84
CA SER A 206 5.57 -15.12 -16.08
C SER A 206 4.20 -15.78 -16.26
N ALA A 207 3.15 -15.01 -16.55
CA ALA A 207 1.82 -15.54 -16.83
C ALA A 207 1.76 -16.18 -18.23
N LYS A 208 2.53 -15.66 -19.21
CA LYS A 208 2.55 -16.17 -20.60
C LYS A 208 3.24 -17.54 -20.75
N VAL A 209 4.16 -17.89 -19.83
CA VAL A 209 4.83 -19.20 -19.82
C VAL A 209 3.91 -20.30 -19.28
N ALA A 210 2.85 -19.92 -18.55
CA ALA A 210 1.89 -20.83 -17.94
C ALA A 210 0.68 -21.16 -18.84
N ASN A 211 0.87 -21.33 -20.16
CA ASN A 211 -0.13 -21.90 -21.09
C ASN A 211 -0.38 -23.40 -20.86
N THR A 212 -0.46 -23.80 -19.59
CA THR A 212 -1.17 -25.01 -19.19
C THR A 212 -2.64 -24.61 -19.12
N PRO A 213 -3.60 -25.43 -19.59
CA PRO A 213 -5.02 -25.13 -19.41
C PRO A 213 -5.25 -24.72 -17.95
N TRP A 214 -5.77 -23.51 -17.76
CA TRP A 214 -6.04 -22.95 -16.44
C TRP A 214 -6.88 -23.96 -15.66
N ASP A 215 -6.26 -24.60 -14.67
CA ASP A 215 -6.93 -25.46 -13.72
C ASP A 215 -7.40 -24.55 -12.57
N PRO A 216 -8.72 -24.34 -12.40
CA PRO A 216 -9.28 -23.49 -11.35
C PRO A 216 -8.90 -23.95 -9.92
N HIS A 217 -8.23 -25.11 -9.78
CA HIS A 217 -7.75 -25.65 -8.52
C HIS A 217 -6.25 -25.46 -8.27
N ARG A 218 -5.49 -24.84 -9.20
CA ARG A 218 -4.02 -24.69 -9.12
C ARG A 218 -3.50 -23.29 -8.78
N SER A 219 -4.35 -22.39 -8.32
CA SER A 219 -3.90 -21.17 -7.64
C SER A 219 -3.12 -21.57 -6.37
N HIS A 220 -1.87 -21.12 -6.25
CA HIS A 220 -1.31 -20.83 -4.92
C HIS A 220 -2.38 -19.99 -4.21
N PRO A 221 -2.86 -20.39 -3.02
CA PRO A 221 -3.95 -19.68 -2.38
C PRO A 221 -3.43 -18.32 -1.92
N LEU A 222 -3.51 -17.32 -2.80
CA LEU A 222 -3.77 -15.96 -2.33
C LEU A 222 -5.10 -16.05 -1.60
N HIS A 223 -5.00 -15.74 -0.32
CA HIS A 223 -6.00 -15.94 0.72
C HIS A 223 -7.42 -15.88 0.21
N THR A 224 -8.26 -16.82 0.67
CA THR A 224 -9.70 -16.61 0.68
C THR A 224 -9.93 -15.23 1.31
N PRO A 225 -10.45 -14.24 0.56
CA PRO A 225 -10.99 -13.04 1.18
C PRO A 225 -11.87 -13.53 2.32
N LEU A 226 -11.79 -12.93 3.49
CA LEU A 226 -12.65 -13.34 4.58
C LEU A 226 -14.10 -13.30 4.06
N GLU A 227 -14.71 -14.47 3.88
CA GLU A 227 -16.06 -14.60 3.35
C GLU A 227 -17.01 -14.08 4.42
N TYR A 228 -17.39 -12.82 4.29
CA TYR A 228 -18.40 -12.19 5.12
C TYR A 228 -19.68 -12.01 4.31
N ALA A 229 -20.82 -12.00 5.00
CA ALA A 229 -22.07 -11.59 4.37
C ALA A 229 -21.94 -10.14 3.90
N GLU A 230 -22.38 -9.85 2.67
CA GLU A 230 -22.23 -8.55 1.99
C GLU A 230 -22.82 -7.35 2.79
N ASP A 231 -23.67 -7.61 3.79
CA ASP A 231 -24.33 -6.61 4.62
C ASP A 231 -23.77 -6.47 6.06
N ASP A 232 -22.58 -7.01 6.37
CA ASP A 232 -22.01 -6.85 7.72
C ASP A 232 -21.36 -5.46 7.90
N PRO A 233 -21.88 -4.57 8.77
CA PRO A 233 -21.28 -3.25 9.01
C PRO A 233 -19.84 -3.32 9.52
N ILE A 234 -19.42 -4.45 10.10
CA ILE A 234 -18.02 -4.67 10.50
C ILE A 234 -17.11 -4.78 9.28
N HIS A 235 -17.60 -5.31 8.16
CA HIS A 235 -16.83 -5.47 6.93
C HIS A 235 -16.54 -4.12 6.27
N GLU A 236 -17.54 -3.25 6.21
CA GLU A 236 -17.36 -1.89 5.71
C GLU A 236 -16.34 -1.14 6.56
N ILE A 237 -16.44 -1.22 7.89
CA ILE A 237 -15.46 -0.63 8.81
C ILE A 237 -14.05 -1.18 8.54
N ALA A 238 -13.91 -2.51 8.41
CA ALA A 238 -12.62 -3.13 8.14
C ALA A 238 -12.00 -2.63 6.82
N ARG A 239 -12.80 -2.56 5.75
CA ARG A 239 -12.38 -2.06 4.44
C ARG A 239 -11.96 -0.60 4.49
N VAL A 240 -12.77 0.25 5.13
CA VAL A 240 -12.51 1.69 5.29
C VAL A 240 -11.22 1.94 6.10
N LEU A 241 -10.95 1.08 7.10
CA LEU A 241 -9.73 1.10 7.91
C LEU A 241 -8.52 0.43 7.24
N GLY A 242 -8.72 -0.21 6.09
CA GLY A 242 -7.69 -0.91 5.33
C GLY A 242 -7.31 -2.29 5.87
N ILE A 243 -8.14 -2.94 6.68
CA ILE A 243 -7.89 -4.31 7.13
C ILE A 243 -8.22 -5.27 5.98
N THR A 244 -7.20 -5.88 5.37
CA THR A 244 -7.39 -6.70 4.16
C THR A 244 -7.38 -8.19 4.43
N SER A 245 -6.52 -8.66 5.35
CA SER A 245 -6.38 -10.09 5.61
C SER A 245 -5.88 -10.37 7.03
N LEU A 246 -6.14 -11.62 7.46
CA LEU A 246 -5.63 -12.18 8.70
C LEU A 246 -4.65 -13.31 8.36
N LEU A 247 -3.37 -13.04 8.52
CA LEU A 247 -2.27 -13.93 8.20
C LEU A 247 -1.77 -14.65 9.46
N LYS A 248 -1.18 -15.83 9.29
CA LYS A 248 -0.30 -16.43 10.30
C LYS A 248 1.14 -16.05 9.98
N LEU A 249 2.05 -16.13 10.95
CA LEU A 249 3.45 -15.85 10.61
C LEU A 249 4.09 -16.97 9.80
N ARG A 250 3.79 -18.24 10.11
CA ARG A 250 4.39 -19.38 9.44
C ARG A 250 3.70 -19.67 8.10
N GLY A 251 4.50 -19.74 7.03
CA GLY A 251 4.09 -20.14 5.70
C GLY A 251 3.29 -19.09 4.93
N GLU A 252 3.36 -17.82 5.33
CA GLU A 252 2.60 -16.71 4.75
C GLU A 252 3.53 -15.50 4.52
N GLU A 253 3.02 -14.46 3.86
CA GLU A 253 3.79 -13.26 3.44
C GLU A 253 4.50 -12.48 4.57
N VAL A 254 4.11 -12.72 5.82
CA VAL A 254 4.69 -12.10 7.02
C VAL A 254 5.81 -12.92 7.66
N GLU A 255 6.16 -14.08 7.08
CA GLU A 255 7.33 -14.85 7.50
C GLU A 255 8.62 -14.07 7.17
N PRO A 256 9.68 -14.13 8.01
CA PRO A 256 10.91 -13.40 7.72
C PRO A 256 11.51 -13.67 6.34
N ALA A 257 11.49 -14.91 5.84
CA ALA A 257 12.01 -15.23 4.51
C ALA A 257 11.26 -14.47 3.40
N GLU A 258 9.92 -14.50 3.44
CA GLU A 258 9.06 -13.78 2.50
C GLU A 258 9.24 -12.26 2.62
N CYS A 259 9.35 -11.74 3.85
CA CYS A 259 9.63 -10.33 4.09
C CYS A 259 11.00 -9.90 3.54
N ILE A 260 12.02 -10.76 3.66
CA ILE A 260 13.36 -10.52 3.12
C ILE A 260 13.31 -10.47 1.59
N GLU A 261 12.65 -11.44 0.96
CA GLU A 261 12.49 -11.49 -0.49
C GLU A 261 11.73 -10.27 -1.03
N ARG A 262 10.69 -9.83 -0.31
CA ARG A 262 9.84 -8.69 -0.67
C ARG A 262 10.55 -7.34 -0.57
N THR A 263 11.59 -7.22 0.27
CA THR A 263 12.21 -5.93 0.58
C THR A 263 13.11 -5.44 -0.55
N GLU A 264 12.77 -4.27 -1.09
CA GLU A 264 13.54 -3.60 -2.14
C GLU A 264 14.42 -2.49 -1.58
N ARG A 265 13.93 -1.68 -0.64
CA ARG A 265 14.63 -0.50 -0.10
C ARG A 265 14.53 -0.37 1.41
N ARG A 266 13.37 -0.67 2.00
CA ARG A 266 13.06 -0.38 3.40
C ARG A 266 12.38 -1.55 4.08
N LEU A 267 12.86 -1.88 5.28
CA LEU A 267 12.25 -2.87 6.14
C LEU A 267 12.29 -2.38 7.59
N TYR A 268 11.12 -2.11 8.16
CA TYR A 268 10.99 -1.73 9.56
C TYR A 268 10.30 -2.84 10.34
N PHE A 269 10.88 -3.23 11.46
CA PHE A 269 10.36 -4.29 12.31
C PHE A 269 10.30 -3.81 13.75
N SER A 270 9.16 -3.97 14.40
CA SER A 270 9.04 -3.85 15.85
C SER A 270 8.70 -5.19 16.48
N GLY A 271 9.41 -5.57 17.54
CA GLY A 271 9.08 -6.78 18.27
C GLY A 271 9.91 -7.02 19.53
N VAL A 272 9.91 -8.27 20.02
CA VAL A 272 10.59 -8.62 21.27
C VAL A 272 12.11 -8.69 21.07
N LEU A 273 12.65 -9.66 20.30
CA LEU A 273 14.10 -9.84 20.13
C LEU A 273 14.53 -10.21 18.71
N ALA A 274 13.61 -10.05 17.75
CA ALA A 274 13.80 -10.43 16.35
C ALA A 274 14.36 -11.85 16.09
N SER A 275 14.15 -12.80 17.02
CA SER A 275 14.76 -14.13 16.93
C SER A 275 14.37 -14.89 15.66
N LYS A 276 13.16 -14.67 15.14
CA LYS A 276 12.70 -15.28 13.88
C LYS A 276 13.50 -14.84 12.65
N TRP A 277 14.15 -13.68 12.70
CA TRP A 277 14.94 -13.13 11.60
C TRP A 277 16.39 -13.62 11.60
N VAL A 278 16.93 -13.95 12.78
CA VAL A 278 18.38 -14.14 12.94
C VAL A 278 18.79 -15.38 13.72
N ALA A 279 17.89 -16.13 14.35
CA ALA A 279 18.26 -17.33 15.08
C ALA A 279 18.60 -18.48 14.12
N GLU A 280 17.73 -18.71 13.13
CA GLU A 280 17.94 -19.73 12.12
C GLU A 280 19.04 -19.34 11.13
N ALA A 281 19.90 -20.28 10.78
CA ALA A 281 21.07 -20.01 9.96
C ALA A 281 20.72 -19.67 8.50
N GLY A 282 19.72 -20.33 7.91
CA GLY A 282 19.26 -20.06 6.54
C GLY A 282 18.72 -18.64 6.41
N ILE A 283 17.66 -18.33 7.16
CA ILE A 283 17.04 -17.00 7.21
C ILE A 283 18.07 -15.91 7.52
N ARG A 284 18.97 -16.13 8.48
CA ARG A 284 20.03 -15.16 8.80
C ARG A 284 20.97 -14.90 7.62
N SER A 285 21.28 -15.92 6.84
CA SER A 285 22.15 -15.78 5.65
C SER A 285 21.45 -14.99 4.54
N GLU A 286 20.16 -15.23 4.34
CA GLU A 286 19.33 -14.47 3.39
C GLU A 286 19.21 -13.00 3.84
N PHE A 287 19.03 -12.77 5.13
CA PHE A 287 18.97 -11.41 5.68
C PHE A 287 20.30 -10.66 5.52
N ASP A 288 21.45 -11.29 5.80
CA ASP A 288 22.79 -10.72 5.56
C ASP A 288 23.00 -10.38 4.07
N ALA A 289 22.47 -11.19 3.15
CA ALA A 289 22.52 -10.92 1.72
C ALA A 289 21.65 -9.70 1.34
N LEU A 290 20.43 -9.59 1.85
CA LEU A 290 19.58 -8.42 1.66
C LEU A 290 20.28 -7.14 2.16
N LEU A 291 20.81 -7.16 3.38
CA LEU A 291 21.52 -6.00 3.93
C LEU A 291 22.75 -5.62 3.10
N SER A 292 23.47 -6.60 2.56
CA SER A 292 24.60 -6.34 1.66
C SER A 292 24.18 -5.66 0.36
N LYS A 293 23.03 -6.05 -0.21
CA LYS A 293 22.43 -5.38 -1.37
C LYS A 293 22.06 -3.93 -1.02
N LEU A 294 21.31 -3.76 0.08
CA LEU A 294 20.78 -2.46 0.51
C LEU A 294 21.86 -1.46 0.93
N ASP A 295 23.00 -1.94 1.44
CA ASP A 295 24.17 -1.11 1.68
C ASP A 295 24.63 -0.37 0.40
N GLY A 296 24.39 -0.91 -0.80
CA GLY A 296 24.72 -0.26 -2.07
C GLY A 296 23.67 0.75 -2.58
N GLU A 297 22.44 0.71 -2.08
CA GLU A 297 21.26 1.34 -2.71
C GLU A 297 20.55 2.38 -1.81
N GLU A 298 21.27 2.93 -0.83
CA GLU A 298 20.70 3.82 0.21
C GLU A 298 19.51 3.17 0.95
N GLY A 299 19.57 1.86 1.16
CA GLY A 299 18.53 1.14 1.88
C GLY A 299 18.50 1.47 3.38
N ASP A 300 17.34 1.25 3.99
CA ASP A 300 17.06 1.63 5.37
C ASP A 300 16.28 0.52 6.10
N VAL A 301 16.98 -0.24 6.94
CA VAL A 301 16.44 -1.36 7.70
C VAL A 301 16.52 -1.04 9.19
N ARG A 302 15.37 -1.00 9.86
CA ARG A 302 15.25 -0.52 11.25
C ARG A 302 14.53 -1.53 12.12
N PHE A 303 15.24 -2.06 13.12
CA PHE A 303 14.68 -3.03 14.06
C PHE A 303 14.53 -2.40 15.44
N LEU A 304 13.29 -2.26 15.89
CA LEU A 304 12.94 -1.79 17.22
C LEU A 304 12.62 -2.99 18.11
N ILE A 305 13.47 -3.27 19.09
CA ILE A 305 13.33 -4.44 19.98
C ILE A 305 13.19 -4.03 21.45
N ILE A 306 12.75 -4.95 22.31
CA ILE A 306 12.80 -4.71 23.76
C ILE A 306 14.26 -4.71 24.23
N ASP A 307 14.60 -3.85 25.18
CA ASP A 307 15.92 -3.86 25.81
C ASP A 307 16.11 -5.15 26.61
N PRO A 308 17.03 -6.06 26.22
CA PRO A 308 17.27 -7.32 26.93
C PRO A 308 17.82 -7.12 28.35
N GLU A 309 18.39 -5.95 28.65
CA GLU A 309 18.89 -5.57 29.97
C GLU A 309 17.85 -4.78 30.78
N GLY A 310 16.73 -4.39 30.16
CA GLY A 310 15.71 -3.53 30.73
C GLY A 310 14.70 -4.23 31.66
N GLU A 311 14.05 -3.43 32.51
CA GLU A 311 13.00 -3.90 33.42
C GLU A 311 11.82 -4.54 32.67
N ALA A 312 11.44 -3.99 31.51
CA ALA A 312 10.34 -4.52 30.70
C ALA A 312 10.63 -5.94 30.17
N TYR A 313 11.90 -6.25 29.87
CA TYR A 313 12.28 -7.62 29.47
C TYR A 313 12.12 -8.60 30.63
N GLN A 314 12.56 -8.22 31.83
CA GLN A 314 12.41 -9.07 33.02
C GLN A 314 10.94 -9.31 33.35
N GLN A 315 10.11 -8.28 33.22
CA GLN A 315 8.66 -8.41 33.38
C GLN A 315 8.07 -9.38 32.34
N LEU A 316 8.44 -9.25 31.05
CA LEU A 316 7.96 -10.15 30.01
C LEU A 316 8.46 -11.60 30.21
N TYR A 317 9.71 -11.77 30.66
CA TYR A 317 10.28 -13.07 31.00
C TYR A 317 9.46 -13.77 32.08
N GLN A 318 9.08 -13.03 33.14
CA GLN A 318 8.22 -13.55 34.21
C GLN A 318 6.81 -13.89 33.70
N LEU A 319 6.17 -12.99 32.94
CA LEU A 319 4.83 -13.22 32.37
C LEU A 319 4.77 -14.46 31.47
N ARG A 320 5.88 -14.79 30.80
CA ARG A 320 6.01 -15.98 29.93
C ARG A 320 6.58 -17.22 30.64
N GLY A 321 6.68 -17.20 31.97
CA GLY A 321 7.15 -18.35 32.74
C GLY A 321 8.61 -18.73 32.44
N GLY A 322 9.45 -17.74 32.19
CA GLY A 322 10.88 -17.91 31.89
C GLY A 322 11.21 -18.39 30.47
N ARG A 323 10.22 -18.41 29.57
CA ARG A 323 10.37 -18.85 28.18
C ARG A 323 10.71 -17.69 27.25
N LEU A 324 11.84 -17.04 27.49
CA LEU A 324 12.36 -15.99 26.62
C LEU A 324 13.90 -16.03 26.61
N SER A 325 14.50 -15.98 25.41
CA SER A 325 15.95 -16.04 25.23
C SER A 325 16.44 -14.84 24.41
N ALA A 326 17.54 -14.23 24.88
CA ALA A 326 18.26 -13.14 24.22
C ALA A 326 19.37 -13.63 23.26
N ASP A 327 19.41 -14.92 22.92
CA ASP A 327 20.45 -15.50 22.05
C ASP A 327 20.53 -14.87 20.66
N SER A 328 19.46 -14.21 20.20
CA SER A 328 19.46 -13.46 18.92
C SER A 328 20.23 -12.14 18.98
N VAL A 329 20.43 -11.55 20.16
CA VAL A 329 21.06 -10.22 20.32
C VAL A 329 22.50 -10.19 19.79
N PRO A 330 23.37 -11.18 20.10
CA PRO A 330 24.70 -11.23 19.50
C PRO A 330 24.71 -11.31 17.96
N HIS A 331 23.69 -11.91 17.33
CA HIS A 331 23.56 -11.93 15.88
C HIS A 331 23.20 -10.54 15.33
N LEU A 332 22.25 -9.85 15.95
CA LEU A 332 21.89 -8.47 15.58
C LEU A 332 23.08 -7.53 15.70
N GLN A 333 23.83 -7.60 16.80
CA GLN A 333 25.04 -6.79 17.02
C GLN A 333 26.13 -7.04 15.96
N ARG A 334 26.22 -8.26 15.41
CA ARG A 334 27.16 -8.55 14.31
C ARG A 334 26.69 -7.92 13.01
N LEU A 335 25.40 -8.01 12.68
CA LEU A 335 24.83 -7.42 11.47
C LEU A 335 24.94 -5.89 11.49
N VAL A 336 24.59 -5.23 12.60
CA VAL A 336 24.69 -3.76 12.77
C VAL A 336 26.12 -3.25 12.54
N ARG A 337 27.14 -4.02 12.98
CA ARG A 337 28.55 -3.64 12.73
C ARG A 337 28.97 -3.78 11.27
N ARG A 338 28.32 -4.67 10.52
CA ARG A 338 28.72 -5.02 9.16
C ARG A 338 27.99 -4.18 8.11
N HIS A 339 26.74 -3.81 8.39
CA HIS A 339 25.85 -3.18 7.42
C HIS A 339 25.44 -1.78 7.84
N ARG A 340 25.69 -0.80 6.98
CA ARG A 340 25.34 0.61 7.22
C ARG A 340 23.84 0.87 7.07
N SER A 341 23.17 0.07 6.24
CA SER A 341 21.73 0.09 6.03
C SER A 341 20.95 -0.46 7.22
N PHE A 342 21.60 -1.13 8.18
CA PHE A 342 20.91 -1.81 9.28
C PHE A 342 21.12 -1.13 10.63
N GLN A 343 20.01 -0.76 11.27
CA GLN A 343 19.98 -0.14 12.58
C GLN A 343 19.10 -0.94 13.53
N VAL A 344 19.54 -1.09 14.78
CA VAL A 344 18.75 -1.72 15.83
C VAL A 344 18.68 -0.77 17.02
N ARG A 345 17.46 -0.47 17.46
CA ARG A 345 17.19 0.31 18.67
C ARG A 345 16.40 -0.49 19.68
N VAL A 346 16.57 -0.16 20.95
CA VAL A 346 15.97 -0.83 22.10
C VAL A 346 15.02 0.10 22.86
N VAL A 347 13.92 -0.46 23.35
CA VAL A 347 12.95 0.24 24.21
C VAL A 347 12.77 -0.50 25.54
N ASN A 348 12.65 0.25 26.64
CA ASN A 348 12.34 -0.30 27.96
C ASN A 348 10.84 -0.18 28.27
N SER A 349 10.00 -0.74 27.39
CA SER A 349 8.57 -0.87 27.60
C SER A 349 8.07 -2.19 27.03
N LEU A 350 6.97 -2.73 27.56
CA LEU A 350 6.38 -3.93 26.97
C LEU A 350 5.87 -3.63 25.55
N PRO A 351 6.15 -4.50 24.56
CA PRO A 351 5.64 -4.31 23.21
C PRO A 351 4.15 -4.65 23.17
N ALA A 352 3.32 -3.70 22.72
CA ALA A 352 1.90 -3.94 22.49
C ALA A 352 1.67 -4.73 21.18
N PHE A 353 2.42 -4.36 20.14
CA PHE A 353 2.28 -4.90 18.79
C PHE A 353 3.63 -5.35 18.25
N ARG A 354 3.63 -6.42 17.46
CA ARG A 354 4.64 -6.66 16.43
C ARG A 354 4.22 -5.90 15.19
N ILE A 355 5.12 -5.14 14.60
CA ILE A 355 4.86 -4.37 13.38
C ILE A 355 5.90 -4.76 12.34
N VAL A 356 5.48 -4.94 11.10
CA VAL A 356 6.37 -5.07 9.93
C VAL A 356 5.92 -4.05 8.89
N VAL A 357 6.86 -3.22 8.43
CA VAL A 357 6.67 -2.28 7.32
C VAL A 357 7.70 -2.59 6.24
N ILE A 358 7.28 -2.80 5.00
CA ILE A 358 8.18 -3.02 3.85
C ILE A 358 7.83 -2.01 2.76
N ASP A 359 8.84 -1.29 2.27
CA ASP A 359 8.80 -0.36 1.12
C ASP A 359 7.61 0.61 1.09
N ASP A 360 7.08 0.96 2.26
CA ASP A 360 5.89 1.78 2.45
C ASP A 360 4.57 1.21 1.87
N ASP A 361 4.60 0.05 1.21
CA ASP A 361 3.45 -0.59 0.54
C ASP A 361 2.85 -1.78 1.31
N PHE A 362 3.58 -2.28 2.31
CA PHE A 362 3.19 -3.44 3.10
C PHE A 362 3.31 -3.09 4.57
N VAL A 363 2.18 -3.10 5.28
CA VAL A 363 2.15 -2.86 6.72
C VAL A 363 1.35 -3.96 7.37
N THR A 364 1.95 -4.65 8.33
CA THR A 364 1.23 -5.60 9.17
C THR A 364 1.43 -5.30 10.63
N PHE A 365 0.44 -5.65 11.44
CA PHE A 365 0.58 -5.67 12.88
C PHE A 365 0.02 -6.94 13.50
N SER A 366 0.57 -7.35 14.63
CA SER A 366 0.09 -8.48 15.41
C SER A 366 0.12 -8.14 16.90
N PRO A 367 -0.99 -8.25 17.64
CA PRO A 367 -0.98 -8.04 19.08
C PRO A 367 -0.13 -9.11 19.77
N TYR A 368 0.69 -8.71 20.74
CA TYR A 368 1.50 -9.67 21.48
C TYR A 368 0.67 -10.47 22.48
N ALA A 369 0.82 -11.80 22.43
CA ALA A 369 0.51 -12.67 23.56
C ALA A 369 1.56 -12.44 24.66
N LEU A 370 1.14 -11.82 25.77
CA LEU A 370 2.01 -11.49 26.90
C LEU A 370 2.05 -12.62 27.93
N ASP A 371 0.94 -13.32 28.16
CA ASP A 371 0.85 -14.42 29.11
C ASP A 371 1.39 -15.74 28.54
N ALA A 372 1.84 -16.62 29.45
CA ALA A 372 2.45 -17.90 29.12
C ALA A 372 1.52 -18.86 28.35
N GLU A 373 0.22 -18.82 28.61
CA GLU A 373 -0.77 -19.69 27.98
C GLU A 373 -0.91 -19.33 26.51
N ARG A 374 -1.28 -18.08 26.19
CA ARG A 374 -1.40 -17.57 24.82
C ARG A 374 -0.09 -17.63 24.05
N TYR A 375 1.03 -17.40 24.72
CA TYR A 375 2.35 -17.53 24.10
C TYR A 375 2.65 -18.98 23.70
N SER A 376 2.27 -19.95 24.52
CA SER A 376 2.45 -21.38 24.22
C SER A 376 1.47 -21.87 23.16
N THR A 377 0.19 -21.47 23.22
CA THR A 377 -0.83 -21.89 22.23
C THR A 377 -0.56 -21.33 20.84
N SER A 378 0.02 -20.13 20.74
CA SER A 378 0.49 -19.55 19.46
C SER A 378 1.83 -20.13 18.96
N LYS A 379 2.28 -21.26 19.51
CA LYS A 379 3.57 -21.91 19.23
C LYS A 379 4.73 -20.90 19.28
N TYR A 380 4.84 -20.16 20.38
CA TYR A 380 5.88 -19.14 20.56
C TYR A 380 5.76 -17.96 19.57
N GLY A 381 4.52 -17.64 19.19
CA GLY A 381 4.16 -16.55 18.28
C GLY A 381 4.49 -16.82 16.81
N TRP A 382 4.62 -18.08 16.40
CA TRP A 382 4.65 -18.51 14.99
C TRP A 382 3.24 -18.59 14.39
N ASP A 383 2.25 -18.93 15.21
CA ASP A 383 0.85 -19.02 14.81
C ASP A 383 0.06 -17.78 15.27
N ALA A 384 0.76 -16.71 15.68
CA ALA A 384 0.12 -15.46 16.07
C ALA A 384 -0.54 -14.81 14.85
N PRO A 385 -1.78 -14.31 14.99
CA PRO A 385 -2.48 -13.63 13.90
C PRO A 385 -1.79 -12.29 13.58
N HIS A 386 -1.52 -12.06 12.31
CA HIS A 386 -1.02 -10.79 11.76
C HIS A 386 -2.12 -10.20 10.89
N ILE A 387 -2.45 -8.95 11.13
CA ILE A 387 -3.43 -8.22 10.34
C ILE A 387 -2.65 -7.44 9.29
N MET A 388 -2.97 -7.68 8.02
CA MET A 388 -2.44 -6.92 6.90
C MET A 388 -3.26 -5.65 6.70
N LEU A 389 -2.57 -4.53 6.45
CA LEU A 389 -3.16 -3.22 6.30
C LEU A 389 -2.87 -2.64 4.91
N ASP A 390 -3.90 -2.18 4.20
CA ASP A 390 -3.78 -1.45 2.95
C ASP A 390 -3.43 0.03 3.23
N PRO A 391 -2.25 0.52 2.80
CA PRO A 391 -1.90 1.93 2.89
C PRO A 391 -2.68 2.85 1.98
N LEU A 392 -3.49 2.32 1.07
CA LEU A 392 -4.33 3.11 0.15
C LEU A 392 -5.80 3.18 0.58
N ALA A 393 -6.16 2.59 1.72
CA ALA A 393 -7.52 2.65 2.24
C ALA A 393 -7.96 4.09 2.56
N PRO A 394 -9.28 4.38 2.62
CA PRO A 394 -9.78 5.73 2.91
C PRO A 394 -9.29 6.31 4.24
N TYR A 395 -9.23 5.49 5.30
CA TYR A 395 -8.70 5.86 6.61
C TYR A 395 -7.66 4.81 7.03
N PRO A 396 -6.46 4.84 6.43
CA PRO A 396 -5.54 3.72 6.49
C PRO A 396 -4.94 3.58 7.89
N LEU A 397 -5.28 2.49 8.59
CA LEU A 397 -4.64 2.18 9.88
C LEU A 397 -3.13 1.97 9.74
N SER A 398 -2.65 1.62 8.56
CA SER A 398 -1.22 1.43 8.28
C SER A 398 -0.40 2.69 8.56
N GLU A 399 -0.94 3.88 8.30
CA GLU A 399 -0.30 5.16 8.63
C GLU A 399 -0.19 5.33 10.15
N ALA A 400 -1.26 5.01 10.90
CA ALA A 400 -1.24 5.08 12.36
C ALA A 400 -0.18 4.16 12.97
N PHE A 401 -0.05 2.92 12.48
CA PHE A 401 0.99 1.99 12.95
C PHE A 401 2.41 2.41 12.51
N ARG A 402 2.55 3.07 11.36
CA ARG A 402 3.83 3.66 10.92
C ARG A 402 4.23 4.83 11.81
N LEU A 403 3.33 5.76 12.08
CA LEU A 403 3.55 6.88 13.00
C LEU A 403 3.90 6.38 14.41
N TYR A 404 3.19 5.36 14.89
CA TYR A 404 3.52 4.70 16.15
C TYR A 404 4.95 4.12 16.10
N PHE A 405 5.35 3.42 15.04
CA PHE A 405 6.71 2.92 14.91
C PHE A 405 7.75 4.06 14.97
N GLU A 406 7.55 5.13 14.20
CA GLU A 406 8.48 6.27 14.13
C GLU A 406 8.59 7.02 15.46
N GLU A 407 7.46 7.23 16.17
CA GLU A 407 7.47 7.84 17.50
C GLU A 407 8.29 7.00 18.49
N ARG A 408 8.06 5.68 18.51
CA ARG A 408 8.83 4.76 19.35
C ARG A 408 10.29 4.70 18.93
N TRP A 409 10.59 4.76 17.64
CA TRP A 409 11.94 4.77 17.10
C TRP A 409 12.73 6.03 17.50
N SER A 410 12.08 7.20 17.46
CA SER A 410 12.69 8.49 17.79
C SER A 410 13.12 8.61 19.26
N THR A 411 12.43 7.90 20.15
CA THR A 411 12.67 7.91 21.60
C THR A 411 13.47 6.70 22.09
N ALA A 412 13.76 5.74 21.21
CA ALA A 412 14.52 4.54 21.54
C ALA A 412 16.04 4.79 21.60
N GLN A 413 16.74 3.91 22.31
CA GLN A 413 18.20 3.96 22.43
C GLN A 413 18.84 3.02 21.42
N ASP A 414 20.04 3.32 20.93
CA ASP A 414 20.76 2.39 20.06
C ASP A 414 21.15 1.11 20.80
N LEU A 415 21.11 -0.03 20.10
CA LEU A 415 21.56 -1.30 20.65
C LEU A 415 23.04 -1.22 21.03
N LYS A 416 23.34 -1.39 22.32
CA LYS A 416 24.73 -1.42 22.81
C LYS A 416 25.52 -2.49 22.07
N LEU A 417 26.64 -2.09 21.45
CA LEU A 417 27.57 -2.99 20.80
C LEU A 417 28.69 -3.36 21.78
N PRO A 418 29.05 -4.64 21.94
CA PRO A 418 30.25 -4.99 22.70
C PRO A 418 31.50 -4.32 22.09
N PRO A 419 32.58 -4.16 22.85
CA PRO A 419 33.84 -3.70 22.28
C PRO A 419 34.23 -4.60 21.10
N ALA A 420 34.71 -3.99 20.02
CA ALA A 420 35.18 -4.74 18.87
C ALA A 420 36.25 -5.76 19.33
N PRO A 421 36.22 -7.01 18.84
CA PRO A 421 37.24 -7.98 19.21
C PRO A 421 38.60 -7.38 18.85
N GLN A 422 39.45 -7.23 19.86
CA GLN A 422 40.82 -6.74 19.65
C GLN A 422 41.47 -7.69 18.66
N ARG A 423 41.93 -7.17 17.51
CA ARG A 423 42.73 -7.97 16.58
C ARG A 423 43.85 -8.61 17.40
N PRO A 424 44.04 -9.94 17.36
CA PRO A 424 45.10 -10.58 18.12
C PRO A 424 46.39 -9.84 17.78
N THR A 425 47.01 -9.24 18.78
CA THR A 425 48.29 -8.55 18.61
C THR A 425 49.21 -9.56 17.93
N PRO A 426 49.77 -9.24 16.75
CA PRO A 426 50.60 -10.20 16.02
C PRO A 426 51.63 -10.73 17.01
N GLN A 427 51.55 -12.03 17.32
CA GLN A 427 52.52 -12.69 18.16
C GLN A 427 53.86 -12.41 17.50
N GLN A 428 54.71 -11.63 18.18
CA GLN A 428 56.06 -11.37 17.69
C GLN A 428 56.67 -12.73 17.36
N PRO A 429 57.19 -12.92 16.13
CA PRO A 429 57.77 -14.20 15.75
C PRO A 429 58.83 -14.54 16.79
N SER A 430 58.55 -15.60 17.57
CA SER A 430 59.48 -16.15 18.54
C SER A 430 60.78 -16.42 17.78
N ARG A 431 61.81 -15.61 18.03
CA ARG A 431 63.14 -15.77 17.44
C ARG A 431 63.59 -17.19 17.74
N ARG A 432 63.50 -18.07 16.73
CA ARG A 432 64.15 -19.39 16.78
C ARG A 432 65.64 -19.12 16.84
N PHE A 433 66.24 -19.34 18.01
CA PHE A 433 67.68 -19.48 18.13
C PHE A 433 68.07 -20.73 17.34
N VAL A 434 68.69 -20.53 16.17
CA VAL A 434 69.43 -21.58 15.47
C VAL A 434 70.70 -21.79 16.28
N ARG A 435 70.90 -23.02 16.77
CA ARG A 435 72.14 -23.48 17.41
C ARG A 435 73.12 -23.96 16.37
#